data_AF-A0A9X5PX97-F1
#
_entry.id   AF-A0A9X5PX97-F1
#
_cell.length_a   1.000
_cell.length_b   1.000
_cell.length_c   1.000
_cell.angle_alpha   90.00
_cell.angle_beta   90.00
_cell.angle_gamma   90.00
#
_symmetry.space_group_name_H-M   'P 1'
#
loop_
_entity.id
_entity.type
_entity.pdbx_description
1 polymer ?
#
loop_
_entity_poly.entity_id
_entity_poly.type
_entity_poly.pdbx_seq_one_letter_code
_entity_poly.pdbx_strand_id
1 'polypeptide(L)'
;MKASSQNELIGIVAMQSALTHMPNNCLNMANAMLVLPLIFDKNIRSILKRKNSLTLSSKDLLLSFPADFVTIATRYNDLTLTSMNTILFALEVGMITFKDERISLINKLFSLDDSKIGKTAKDILLAGPKLSLILEEPSEELYQNFRITL
;
A
#
# COMPACT_ATOMS: atom_id res chain seq x y z
N MET A 1 -24.49 11.60 1.58
CA MET A 1 -23.80 10.34 1.24
C MET A 1 -22.30 10.62 1.27
N LYS A 2 -21.58 10.20 2.33
CA LYS A 2 -20.12 10.39 2.41
C LYS A 2 -19.51 9.39 1.43
N ALA A 3 -18.85 9.86 0.37
CA ALA A 3 -18.12 8.97 -0.52
C ALA A 3 -17.14 8.15 0.33
N SER A 4 -17.21 6.82 0.24
CA SER A 4 -16.20 5.96 0.85
C SER A 4 -14.85 6.35 0.27
N SER A 5 -13.96 6.88 1.11
CA SER A 5 -12.60 7.25 0.72
C SER A 5 -11.68 6.03 0.56
N GLN A 6 -12.24 4.83 0.59
CA GLN A 6 -11.59 3.54 0.45
C GLN A 6 -12.30 2.80 -0.69
N ASN A 7 -11.82 3.01 -1.90
CA ASN A 7 -12.35 2.43 -3.12
C ASN A 7 -11.19 2.11 -4.09
N GLU A 8 -11.51 1.45 -5.18
CA GLU A 8 -10.53 0.95 -6.15
C GLU A 8 -9.78 2.09 -6.84
N LEU A 9 -10.41 3.25 -7.10
CA LEU A 9 -9.76 4.38 -7.76
C LEU A 9 -8.63 4.97 -6.91
N ILE A 10 -8.89 5.21 -5.62
CA ILE A 10 -7.83 5.64 -4.69
C ILE A 10 -6.86 4.49 -4.39
N GLY A 11 -7.32 3.24 -4.50
CA GLY A 11 -6.49 2.04 -4.44
C GLY A 11 -5.45 1.99 -5.56
N ILE A 12 -5.80 2.36 -6.79
CA ILE A 12 -4.85 2.43 -7.91
C ILE A 12 -3.76 3.46 -7.61
N VAL A 13 -4.10 4.63 -7.05
CA VAL A 13 -3.10 5.63 -6.64
C VAL A 13 -2.14 5.04 -5.60
N ALA A 14 -2.67 4.29 -4.63
CA ALA A 14 -1.87 3.59 -3.64
C ALA A 14 -0.93 2.54 -4.25
N MET A 15 -1.46 1.70 -5.14
CA MET A 15 -0.69 0.66 -5.82
C MET A 15 0.40 1.25 -6.70
N GLN A 16 0.08 2.28 -7.49
CA GLN A 16 1.07 2.99 -8.29
C GLN A 16 2.16 3.63 -7.42
N SER A 17 1.76 4.24 -6.29
CA SER A 17 2.69 4.85 -5.34
C SER A 17 3.66 3.81 -4.77
N ALA A 18 3.15 2.68 -4.31
CA ALA A 18 3.96 1.59 -3.78
C ALA A 18 4.94 1.08 -4.85
N LEU A 19 4.43 0.67 -6.01
CA LEU A 19 5.25 0.11 -7.09
C LEU A 19 6.29 1.10 -7.61
N THR A 20 5.96 2.39 -7.73
CA THR A 20 6.93 3.41 -8.20
C THR A 20 8.18 3.51 -7.31
N HIS A 21 8.07 3.13 -6.04
CA HIS A 21 9.18 3.17 -5.08
C HIS A 21 9.78 1.79 -4.80
N MET A 22 9.22 0.71 -5.35
CA MET A 22 9.80 -0.62 -5.23
C MET A 22 11.00 -0.80 -6.16
N PRO A 23 12.01 -1.59 -5.77
CA PRO A 23 13.03 -2.06 -6.70
C PRO A 23 12.41 -2.71 -7.95
N ASN A 24 12.88 -2.30 -9.13
CA ASN A 24 12.38 -2.74 -10.43
C ASN A 24 10.88 -2.49 -10.67
N ASN A 25 10.26 -1.59 -9.89
CA ASN A 25 8.83 -1.31 -9.88
C ASN A 25 7.93 -2.55 -9.77
N CYS A 26 8.36 -3.54 -8.98
CA CYS A 26 7.66 -4.82 -8.87
C CYS A 26 7.49 -5.26 -7.42
N LEU A 27 6.44 -6.03 -7.18
CA LEU A 27 6.06 -6.53 -5.86
C LEU A 27 5.47 -7.94 -6.00
N ASN A 28 5.72 -8.83 -5.04
CA ASN A 28 5.03 -10.11 -5.02
C ASN A 28 3.53 -9.91 -4.71
N MET A 29 2.69 -10.84 -5.13
CA MET A 29 1.23 -10.72 -4.99
C MET A 29 0.78 -10.61 -3.53
N ALA A 30 1.41 -11.37 -2.62
CA ALA A 30 1.06 -11.35 -1.19
C ALA A 30 1.31 -9.96 -0.58
N ASN A 31 2.46 -9.35 -0.86
CA ASN A 31 2.78 -8.01 -0.38
C ASN A 31 1.89 -6.95 -1.07
N ALA A 32 1.49 -7.16 -2.32
CA ALA A 32 0.54 -6.27 -3.00
C ALA A 32 -0.81 -6.19 -2.26
N MET A 33 -1.25 -7.28 -1.65
CA MET A 33 -2.47 -7.32 -0.82
C MET A 33 -2.36 -6.49 0.47
N LEU A 34 -1.14 -6.12 0.89
CA LEU A 34 -0.89 -5.29 2.08
C LEU A 34 -0.89 -3.79 1.79
N VAL A 35 -0.83 -3.38 0.52
CA VAL A 35 -0.77 -1.96 0.13
C VAL A 35 -1.94 -1.16 0.72
N LEU A 36 -3.15 -1.69 0.58
CA LEU A 36 -4.37 -1.01 1.02
C LEU A 36 -4.57 -1.07 2.54
N PRO A 37 -4.42 -2.23 3.21
CA PRO A 37 -4.43 -2.31 4.67
C PRO A 37 -3.49 -1.32 5.35
N LEU A 38 -2.29 -1.12 4.80
CA LEU A 38 -1.30 -0.18 5.34
C LEU A 38 -1.63 1.28 5.01
N ILE A 39 -2.10 1.58 3.79
CA ILE A 39 -2.20 2.97 3.35
C ILE A 39 -3.57 3.60 3.55
N PHE A 40 -4.66 2.83 3.62
CA PHE A 40 -6.00 3.39 3.78
C PHE A 40 -6.28 3.81 5.23
N ASP A 41 -5.61 3.20 6.21
CA ASP A 41 -5.62 3.69 7.58
C ASP A 41 -4.95 5.07 7.67
N LYS A 42 -5.67 6.04 8.25
CA LYS A 42 -5.21 7.42 8.32
C LYS A 42 -4.03 7.58 9.30
N ASN A 43 -4.00 6.82 10.39
CA ASN A 43 -2.94 6.91 11.39
C ASN A 43 -1.67 6.28 10.85
N ILE A 44 -1.75 5.06 10.29
CA ILE A 44 -0.61 4.40 9.64
C ILE A 44 -0.07 5.29 8.51
N ARG A 45 -0.92 5.76 7.60
CA ARG A 45 -0.50 6.70 6.53
C ARG A 45 0.14 7.97 7.08
N SER A 46 -0.34 8.51 8.20
CA SER A 46 0.25 9.67 8.86
C SER A 46 1.64 9.39 9.42
N ILE A 47 1.88 8.18 9.94
CA ILE A 47 3.19 7.72 10.39
C ILE A 47 4.14 7.61 9.18
N LEU A 48 3.70 6.92 8.12
CA LEU A 48 4.52 6.65 6.93
C LEU A 48 4.91 7.92 6.15
N LYS A 49 4.06 8.95 6.10
CA LYS A 49 4.38 10.20 5.38
C LYS A 49 5.34 11.15 6.11
N ARG A 50 5.69 10.90 7.38
CA ARG A 50 6.56 11.81 8.16
C ARG A 50 8.00 11.74 7.67
N LYS A 51 8.57 12.84 7.19
CA LYS A 51 9.98 12.88 6.72
C LYS A 51 11.01 12.46 7.77
N ASN A 52 10.77 12.78 9.05
CA ASN A 52 11.74 12.56 10.13
C ASN A 52 11.59 11.22 10.86
N SER A 53 10.65 10.34 10.48
CA SER A 53 10.65 8.99 11.07
C SER A 53 11.82 8.21 10.48
N LEU A 54 12.55 7.48 11.33
CA LEU A 54 13.52 6.49 10.89
C LEU A 54 12.85 5.51 9.92
N THR A 55 13.64 4.90 9.04
CA THR A 55 13.22 3.68 8.34
C THR A 55 12.99 2.61 9.40
N LEU A 56 11.76 2.12 9.49
CA LEU A 56 11.35 1.15 10.50
C LEU A 56 10.89 -0.11 9.78
N SER A 57 11.47 -1.26 10.12
CA SER A 57 10.94 -2.56 9.70
C SER A 57 9.52 -2.76 10.23
N SER A 58 8.82 -3.76 9.71
CA SER A 58 7.50 -4.15 10.20
C SER A 58 7.50 -4.43 11.71
N LYS A 59 8.58 -5.01 12.25
CA LYS A 59 8.78 -5.22 13.70
C LYS A 59 8.96 -3.91 14.45
N ASP A 60 9.81 -3.02 13.95
CA ASP A 60 10.06 -1.72 14.61
C ASP A 60 8.79 -0.87 14.64
N LEU A 61 7.96 -0.94 13.59
CA LEU A 61 6.66 -0.26 13.53
C LEU A 61 5.69 -0.81 14.55
N LEU A 62 5.62 -2.14 14.73
CA LEU A 62 4.80 -2.76 15.76
C LEU A 62 5.25 -2.37 17.17
N LEU A 63 6.55 -2.26 17.42
CA LEU A 63 7.08 -1.86 18.72
C LEU A 63 6.87 -0.36 18.99
N SER A 64 7.02 0.48 17.97
CA SER A 64 6.95 1.94 18.09
C SER A 64 5.50 2.45 18.09
N PHE A 65 4.62 1.79 17.35
CA PHE A 65 3.23 2.20 17.13
C PHE A 65 2.25 1.01 17.25
N PRO A 66 2.25 0.26 18.38
CA PRO A 66 1.50 -0.99 18.51
C PRO A 66 0.00 -0.80 18.31
N ALA A 67 -0.57 0.29 18.81
CA ALA A 67 -2.00 0.58 18.71
C ALA A 67 -2.48 0.74 17.26
N ASP A 68 -1.62 1.25 16.37
CA ASP A 68 -1.97 1.45 14.97
C ASP A 68 -1.75 0.15 14.16
N PHE A 69 -0.59 -0.49 14.33
CA PHE A 69 -0.19 -1.63 13.50
C PHE A 69 -0.82 -2.97 13.91
N VAL A 70 -1.30 -3.13 15.15
CA VAL A 70 -2.07 -4.34 15.55
C VAL A 70 -3.38 -4.49 14.78
N THR A 71 -3.90 -3.40 14.20
CA THR A 71 -5.16 -3.40 13.45
C THR A 71 -5.04 -3.97 12.03
N ILE A 72 -3.81 -4.19 11.54
CA ILE A 72 -3.56 -4.60 10.15
C ILE A 72 -4.22 -5.94 9.82
N ALA A 73 -4.21 -6.92 10.72
CA ALA A 73 -4.88 -8.21 10.49
C ALA A 73 -6.38 -8.04 10.20
N THR A 74 -7.09 -7.26 11.02
CA THR A 74 -8.51 -6.97 10.80
C THR A 74 -8.71 -6.23 9.48
N ARG A 75 -7.87 -5.22 9.20
CA ARG A 75 -7.95 -4.44 7.96
C ARG A 75 -7.66 -5.25 6.71
N TYR A 76 -6.73 -6.20 6.78
CA TYR A 76 -6.44 -7.11 5.69
C TYR A 76 -7.70 -7.88 5.29
N ASN A 77 -8.40 -8.46 6.27
CA ASN A 77 -9.65 -9.17 6.04
C ASN A 77 -10.74 -8.23 5.48
N ASP A 78 -10.92 -7.06 6.10
CA ASP A 78 -11.94 -6.09 5.67
C ASP A 78 -11.70 -5.56 4.24
N LEU A 79 -10.43 -5.41 3.83
CA LEU A 79 -10.04 -4.84 2.55
C LEU A 79 -9.62 -5.89 1.51
N THR A 80 -9.76 -7.19 1.79
CA THR A 80 -9.33 -8.25 0.86
C THR A 80 -10.00 -8.08 -0.51
N LEU A 81 -11.32 -7.92 -0.54
CA LEU A 81 -12.07 -7.74 -1.79
C LEU A 81 -11.67 -6.46 -2.53
N THR A 82 -11.57 -5.33 -1.81
CA THR A 82 -11.14 -4.05 -2.41
C THR A 82 -9.71 -4.13 -2.94
N SER A 83 -8.83 -4.90 -2.30
CA SER A 83 -7.45 -5.10 -2.73
C SER A 83 -7.38 -5.92 -4.01
N MET A 84 -8.11 -7.03 -4.07
CA MET A 84 -8.24 -7.82 -5.28
C MET A 84 -8.85 -6.99 -6.42
N ASN A 85 -9.95 -6.28 -6.19
CA ASN A 85 -10.59 -5.44 -7.19
C ASN A 85 -9.66 -4.32 -7.68
N THR A 86 -8.87 -3.72 -6.78
CA THR A 86 -7.88 -2.70 -7.15
C THR A 86 -6.80 -3.28 -8.06
N ILE A 87 -6.29 -4.48 -7.76
CA ILE A 87 -5.29 -5.16 -8.59
C ILE A 87 -5.88 -5.53 -9.96
N LEU A 88 -7.10 -6.09 -9.99
CA LEU A 88 -7.81 -6.40 -11.23
C LEU A 88 -8.06 -5.15 -12.08
N PHE A 89 -8.53 -4.07 -11.45
CA PHE A 89 -8.78 -2.82 -12.14
C PHE A 89 -7.47 -2.23 -12.68
N ALA A 90 -6.39 -2.28 -11.91
CA ALA A 90 -5.05 -1.88 -12.36
C ALA A 90 -4.53 -2.69 -13.56
N LEU A 91 -4.83 -3.99 -13.63
CA LEU A 91 -4.53 -4.83 -14.80
C LEU A 91 -5.37 -4.41 -16.01
N GLU A 92 -6.67 -4.22 -15.82
CA GLU A 92 -7.63 -3.90 -16.89
C GLU A 92 -7.32 -2.55 -17.56
N VAL A 93 -6.94 -1.55 -16.78
CA VAL A 93 -6.53 -0.23 -17.31
C VAL A 93 -5.08 -0.20 -17.83
N GLY A 94 -4.38 -1.33 -17.81
CA GLY A 94 -3.01 -1.45 -18.31
C GLY A 94 -1.96 -0.71 -17.47
N MET A 95 -2.21 -0.52 -16.17
CA MET A 95 -1.23 0.08 -15.25
C MET A 95 -0.15 -0.93 -14.84
N ILE A 96 -0.57 -2.16 -14.58
CA ILE A 96 0.31 -3.24 -14.11
C ILE A 96 0.23 -4.46 -15.03
N THR A 97 1.21 -5.34 -14.92
CA THR A 97 1.17 -6.71 -15.43
C THR A 97 1.37 -7.69 -14.29
N PHE A 98 0.88 -8.92 -14.44
CA PHE A 98 1.05 -10.01 -13.47
C PHE A 98 1.77 -11.18 -14.13
N LYS A 99 2.94 -11.55 -13.61
CA LYS A 99 3.76 -12.66 -14.09
C LYS A 99 4.58 -13.24 -12.96
N ASP A 100 4.71 -14.57 -12.91
CA ASP A 100 5.53 -15.30 -11.92
C ASP A 100 5.21 -14.86 -10.47
N GLU A 101 3.92 -14.76 -10.13
CA GLU A 101 3.40 -14.32 -8.82
C GLU A 101 3.77 -12.89 -8.42
N ARG A 102 4.23 -12.08 -9.37
CA ARG A 102 4.60 -10.69 -9.16
C ARG A 102 3.75 -9.76 -9.99
N ILE A 103 3.41 -8.63 -9.40
CA ILE A 103 2.87 -7.48 -10.12
C ILE A 103 4.00 -6.52 -10.46
N SER A 104 4.02 -5.98 -11.67
CA SER A 104 5.00 -4.99 -12.12
C SER A 104 4.29 -3.80 -12.74
N LEU A 105 4.75 -2.59 -12.40
CA LEU A 105 4.24 -1.35 -12.99
C LEU A 105 4.73 -1.23 -14.44
N ILE A 106 3.81 -1.15 -15.40
CA ILE A 106 4.13 -0.99 -16.81
C ILE A 106 3.83 0.44 -17.30
N ASN A 107 2.81 1.09 -16.74
CA ASN A 107 2.43 2.46 -17.07
C ASN A 107 2.06 3.23 -15.82
N LYS A 108 2.42 4.51 -15.75
CA LYS A 108 1.93 5.44 -14.71
C LYS A 108 0.69 6.15 -15.24
N LEU A 109 -0.44 5.97 -14.57
CA LEU A 109 -1.69 6.66 -14.86
C LEU A 109 -1.74 8.08 -14.26
N PHE A 110 -1.00 8.31 -13.18
CA PHE A 110 -0.98 9.59 -12.46
C PHE A 110 0.42 10.14 -12.32
N SER A 111 0.56 11.46 -12.41
CA SER A 111 1.83 12.17 -12.16
C SER A 111 1.86 12.72 -10.74
N LEU A 112 3.01 12.59 -10.05
CA LEU A 112 3.19 13.02 -8.66
C LEU A 112 3.07 14.55 -8.47
N ASP A 113 3.33 15.32 -9.52
CA ASP A 113 3.41 16.78 -9.51
C ASP A 113 2.11 17.48 -9.96
N ASP A 114 1.02 16.72 -10.12
CA ASP A 114 -0.24 17.31 -10.56
C ASP A 114 -0.89 18.11 -9.42
N SER A 115 -0.98 19.43 -9.62
CA SER A 115 -1.57 20.39 -8.67
C SER A 115 -3.06 20.14 -8.41
N LYS A 116 -3.70 19.27 -9.19
CA LYS A 116 -5.12 18.90 -9.07
C LYS A 116 -5.39 17.67 -8.19
N ILE A 117 -4.37 17.09 -7.56
CA ILE A 117 -4.52 15.88 -6.74
C ILE A 117 -5.17 16.21 -5.38
N GLY A 118 -6.23 15.48 -5.05
CA GLY A 118 -6.91 15.58 -3.75
C GLY A 118 -6.01 15.21 -2.56
N LYS A 119 -6.31 15.77 -1.38
CA LYS A 119 -5.50 15.60 -0.15
C LYS A 119 -5.17 14.14 0.19
N THR A 120 -6.13 13.23 0.05
CA THR A 120 -5.91 11.80 0.36
C THR A 120 -4.88 11.17 -0.56
N ALA A 121 -4.99 11.41 -1.87
CA ALA A 121 -4.04 10.93 -2.85
C ALA A 121 -2.65 11.53 -2.60
N LYS A 122 -2.56 12.83 -2.33
CA LYS A 122 -1.29 13.48 -1.93
C LYS A 122 -0.65 12.81 -0.71
N ASP A 123 -1.43 12.53 0.33
CA ASP A 123 -0.95 11.85 1.53
C ASP A 123 -0.46 10.42 1.24
N ILE A 124 -1.11 9.70 0.32
CA ILE A 124 -0.69 8.36 -0.14
C ILE A 124 0.63 8.43 -0.89
N LEU A 125 0.78 9.40 -1.80
CA LEU A 125 2.01 9.59 -2.55
C LEU A 125 3.20 9.89 -1.63
N LEU A 126 2.99 10.74 -0.61
CA LEU A 126 4.02 11.05 0.39
C LEU A 126 4.39 9.87 1.29
N ALA A 127 3.47 8.93 1.51
CA ALA A 127 3.72 7.72 2.28
C ALA A 127 4.39 6.60 1.45
N GLY A 128 4.33 6.69 0.12
CA GLY A 128 4.84 5.68 -0.82
C GLY A 128 6.27 5.21 -0.56
N PRO A 129 7.26 6.11 -0.38
CA PRO A 129 8.65 5.71 -0.14
C PRO A 129 8.85 4.84 1.11
N LYS A 130 8.08 5.06 2.19
CA LYS A 130 8.20 4.22 3.40
C LYS A 130 7.37 2.96 3.32
N LEU A 131 6.25 3.04 2.62
CA LEU A 131 5.45 1.87 2.31
C LEU A 131 6.28 0.85 1.53
N SER A 132 7.04 1.26 0.51
CA SER A 132 7.88 0.33 -0.26
C SER A 132 8.95 -0.34 0.62
N LEU A 133 9.60 0.39 1.53
CA LEU A 133 10.59 -0.18 2.44
C LEU A 133 10.02 -1.30 3.33
N ILE A 134 8.77 -1.18 3.76
CA ILE A 134 8.08 -2.25 4.51
C ILE A 134 7.76 -3.42 3.56
N LEU A 135 7.25 -3.11 2.37
CA LEU A 135 6.82 -4.10 1.38
C LEU A 135 7.99 -4.83 0.68
N GLU A 136 9.23 -4.41 0.90
CA GLU A 136 10.44 -5.13 0.51
C GLU A 136 10.72 -6.33 1.42
N GLU A 137 10.17 -6.37 2.64
CA GLU A 137 10.29 -7.51 3.53
C GLU A 137 9.59 -8.76 2.95
N PRO A 138 10.08 -9.97 3.26
CA PRO A 138 9.42 -11.21 2.83
C PRO A 138 7.96 -11.26 3.29
N SER A 139 7.08 -11.79 2.43
CA SER A 139 5.64 -11.92 2.70
C SER A 139 5.36 -12.67 3.99
N GLU A 140 6.11 -13.74 4.24
CA GLU A 140 5.99 -14.58 5.43
C GLU A 140 6.29 -13.78 6.69
N GLU A 141 7.32 -12.92 6.66
CA GLU A 141 7.66 -12.05 7.79
C GLU A 141 6.59 -11.00 8.03
N LEU A 142 6.11 -10.34 6.97
CA LEU A 142 5.05 -9.33 7.07
C LEU A 142 3.76 -9.92 7.64
N TYR A 143 3.34 -11.09 7.14
CA TYR A 143 2.13 -11.77 7.58
C TYR A 143 2.26 -12.24 9.01
N GLN A 144 3.42 -12.79 9.40
CA GLN A 144 3.69 -13.18 10.78
C GLN A 144 3.67 -11.98 11.73
N ASN A 145 4.39 -10.91 11.39
CA ASN A 145 4.52 -9.72 12.23
C ASN A 145 3.16 -9.03 12.42
N PHE A 146 2.40 -8.87 11.33
CA PHE A 146 1.05 -8.28 11.38
C PHE A 146 -0.06 -9.25 11.81
N ARG A 147 0.29 -10.51 12.14
CA ARG A 147 -0.64 -11.56 12.60
C ARG A 147 -1.78 -11.84 11.62
N ILE A 148 -1.48 -11.81 10.33
CA ILE A 148 -2.42 -12.15 9.28
C ILE A 148 -2.51 -13.68 9.19
N THR A 149 -3.72 -14.20 9.29
CA THR A 149 -3.99 -15.64 9.18
C THR A 149 -4.71 -15.87 7.84
N LEU A 150 -4.18 -16.79 7.04
CA LEU A 150 -4.73 -17.19 5.74
C LEU A 150 -5.63 -18.43 5.88
#